data_AF-A0A9D8VC25-F1
#
_entry.id   AF-A0A9D8VC25-F1
#
_cell.length_a   1.000
_cell.length_b   1.000
_cell.length_c   1.000
_cell.angle_alpha   90.00
_cell.angle_beta   90.00
_cell.angle_gamma   90.00
#
_symmetry.space_group_name_H-M   'P 1'
#
loop_
_entity.id
_entity.type
_entity.pdbx_description
1 polymer ?
#
loop_
_entity_poly.entity_id
_entity_poly.type
_entity_poly.pdbx_seq_one_letter_code
_entity_poly.pdbx_strand_id
1 'polypeptide(L)'
;MDFDLLGTLQYLVRWTHVFAAILWIGQTYLFNFMEDRLESADGDDVIIGKLWMVHGGGLFRVEKQRYASYLPPVLHWFKYEAAATWLSGIVLITLVYYVDGLLITPDQDFLTAALVGGFSLPVGWLLYDGLVRSPLGRRPVLFAAIGLVLIMALHYGYLQVMSPRSAFIHVGAVLGSIMTANVWERILPSTEKQLAAIRSGTPVSVDVASTGPLRSRQNSYVVMPVVAIMISNHYPSVSYGNEHSTLVLGVLVVLGWGIARLFRKPLFGRGAAHE
;
A
#
# COMPACT_ATOMS: atom_id res chain seq x y z
N MET A 1 -3.30 -16.73 -37.90
CA MET A 1 -2.99 -15.74 -36.85
C MET A 1 -1.68 -16.16 -36.24
N ASP A 2 -0.68 -15.30 -36.30
CA ASP A 2 0.59 -15.53 -35.63
C ASP A 2 0.41 -15.41 -34.12
N PHE A 3 1.22 -16.15 -33.36
CA PHE A 3 1.15 -16.14 -31.90
C PHE A 3 1.72 -14.84 -31.35
N ASP A 4 0.87 -14.00 -30.76
CA ASP A 4 1.29 -12.78 -30.06
C ASP A 4 1.86 -13.11 -28.67
N LEU A 5 3.17 -13.36 -28.64
CA LEU A 5 3.89 -13.67 -27.40
C LEU A 5 3.87 -12.49 -26.41
N LEU A 6 4.06 -11.26 -26.89
CA LEU A 6 4.14 -10.08 -26.01
C LEU A 6 2.78 -9.80 -25.37
N GLY A 7 1.70 -9.79 -26.15
CA GLY A 7 0.35 -9.63 -25.62
C GLY A 7 -0.04 -10.75 -24.65
N THR A 8 0.36 -12.00 -24.95
CA THR A 8 0.14 -13.14 -24.03
C THR A 8 0.86 -12.93 -22.69
N LEU A 9 2.12 -12.48 -22.71
CA LEU A 9 2.87 -12.18 -21.50
C LEU A 9 2.26 -11.02 -20.71
N GLN A 10 1.90 -9.92 -21.38
CA GLN A 10 1.24 -8.79 -20.73
C GLN A 10 -0.07 -9.22 -20.04
N TYR A 11 -0.86 -10.07 -20.69
CA TYR A 11 -2.12 -10.59 -20.13
C TYR A 11 -1.88 -11.45 -18.89
N LEU A 12 -0.99 -12.44 -18.97
CA LEU A 12 -0.70 -13.36 -17.87
C LEU A 12 -0.08 -12.65 -16.66
N VAL A 13 0.87 -11.74 -16.89
CA VAL A 13 1.50 -10.96 -15.82
C VAL A 13 0.48 -10.01 -15.19
N ARG A 14 -0.39 -9.37 -15.96
CA ARG A 14 -1.45 -8.51 -15.43
C ARG A 14 -2.43 -9.29 -14.55
N TRP A 15 -2.85 -10.47 -15.00
CA TRP A 15 -3.72 -11.34 -14.21
C TRP A 15 -3.06 -11.73 -12.88
N THR A 16 -1.78 -12.12 -12.93
CA THR A 16 -0.98 -12.45 -11.74
C THR A 16 -0.86 -11.27 -10.79
N HIS A 17 -0.57 -10.08 -11.32
CA HIS A 17 -0.43 -8.85 -10.55
C HIS A 17 -1.72 -8.48 -9.82
N VAL A 18 -2.86 -8.52 -10.51
CA VAL A 18 -4.17 -8.24 -9.91
C VAL A 18 -4.50 -9.24 -8.82
N PHE A 19 -4.25 -10.53 -9.06
CA PHE A 19 -4.50 -11.56 -8.04
C PHE A 19 -3.61 -11.38 -6.80
N ALA A 20 -2.31 -11.13 -6.97
CA ALA A 20 -1.39 -10.84 -5.87
C ALA A 20 -1.82 -9.58 -5.09
N ALA A 21 -2.26 -8.53 -5.79
CA ALA A 21 -2.77 -7.31 -5.17
C ALA A 21 -4.04 -7.56 -4.36
N ILE A 22 -4.96 -8.40 -4.84
CA ILE A 22 -6.16 -8.80 -4.08
C ILE A 22 -5.78 -9.50 -2.77
N LEU A 23 -4.83 -10.44 -2.81
CA LEU A 23 -4.36 -11.13 -1.60
C LEU A 23 -3.76 -10.14 -0.60
N TRP A 24 -2.86 -9.27 -1.06
CA TRP A 24 -2.16 -8.33 -0.18
C TRP A 24 -3.07 -7.22 0.39
N ILE A 25 -3.85 -6.57 -0.48
CA ILE A 25 -4.75 -5.49 -0.08
C ILE A 25 -5.91 -6.05 0.76
N GLY A 26 -6.45 -7.21 0.37
CA GLY A 26 -7.49 -7.90 1.12
C GLY A 26 -7.06 -8.22 2.55
N GLN A 27 -5.85 -8.79 2.71
CA GLN A 27 -5.26 -9.03 4.04
C GLN A 27 -5.10 -7.73 4.83
N THR A 28 -4.62 -6.64 4.20
CA THR A 28 -4.45 -5.34 4.87
C THR A 28 -5.77 -4.84 5.47
N TYR A 29 -6.87 -4.91 4.71
CA TYR A 29 -8.18 -4.50 5.21
C TYR A 29 -8.81 -5.50 6.19
N LEU A 30 -8.52 -6.80 6.06
CA LEU A 30 -8.91 -7.80 7.05
C LEU A 30 -8.24 -7.54 8.40
N PHE A 31 -6.93 -7.24 8.43
CA PHE A 31 -6.23 -6.87 9.66
C PHE A 31 -6.79 -5.59 10.27
N ASN A 32 -7.05 -4.56 9.47
CA ASN A 32 -7.71 -3.34 9.97
C ASN A 32 -9.10 -3.65 10.56
N PHE A 33 -9.90 -4.48 9.87
CA PHE A 33 -11.21 -4.91 10.36
C PHE A 33 -11.11 -5.59 11.72
N MET A 34 -10.13 -6.49 11.91
CA MET A 34 -9.93 -7.20 13.16
C MET A 34 -9.52 -6.25 14.28
N GLU A 35 -8.54 -5.38 14.02
CA GLU A 35 -8.04 -4.38 14.97
C GLU A 35 -9.15 -3.46 15.49
N ASP A 36 -10.03 -2.99 14.60
CA ASP A 36 -11.11 -2.06 14.95
C ASP A 36 -12.28 -2.72 15.68
N ARG A 37 -12.36 -4.06 15.71
CA ARG A 37 -13.47 -4.84 16.30
C ARG A 37 -13.06 -5.72 17.48
N LEU A 38 -11.84 -5.58 17.98
CA LEU A 38 -11.45 -6.23 19.22
C LEU A 38 -12.35 -5.75 20.36
N GLU A 39 -12.99 -6.71 21.03
CA GLU A 39 -13.65 -6.47 22.31
C GLU A 39 -12.58 -6.44 23.40
N SER A 40 -12.63 -5.42 24.26
CA SER A 40 -11.68 -5.26 25.37
C SER A 40 -11.71 -6.49 26.27
N ALA A 41 -10.54 -7.03 26.59
CA ALA A 41 -10.40 -8.10 27.57
C ALA A 41 -10.13 -7.48 28.95
N ASP A 42 -11.16 -6.86 29.53
CA ASP A 42 -11.03 -6.18 30.82
C ASP A 42 -10.57 -7.16 31.93
N GLY A 43 -9.50 -6.79 32.64
CA GLY A 43 -8.91 -7.59 33.72
C GLY A 43 -7.81 -8.56 33.29
N ASP A 44 -7.41 -8.59 32.01
CA ASP A 44 -6.27 -9.38 31.52
C ASP A 44 -5.07 -8.47 31.21
N ASP A 45 -3.93 -8.69 31.87
CA ASP A 45 -2.72 -7.89 31.68
C ASP A 45 -2.00 -8.18 30.35
N VAL A 46 -2.29 -9.34 29.74
CA VAL A 46 -1.66 -9.85 28.52
C VAL A 46 -2.55 -9.61 27.31
N ILE A 47 -3.82 -10.01 27.37
CA ILE A 47 -4.74 -9.93 26.23
C ILE A 47 -5.31 -8.52 26.14
N ILE A 48 -5.07 -7.84 25.02
CA ILE A 48 -5.60 -6.50 24.75
C ILE A 48 -7.06 -6.59 24.30
N GLY A 49 -7.39 -7.63 23.54
CA GLY A 49 -8.77 -7.84 23.11
C GLY A 49 -8.97 -9.16 22.38
N LYS A 50 -10.24 -9.50 22.23
CA LYS A 50 -10.71 -10.75 21.63
C LYS A 50 -11.67 -10.43 20.49
N LEU A 51 -11.66 -11.24 19.44
CA LEU A 51 -12.59 -11.15 18.34
C LEU A 51 -13.05 -12.55 17.96
N TRP A 52 -14.36 -12.74 17.90
CA TRP A 52 -14.98 -13.92 17.31
C TRP A 52 -15.36 -13.64 15.86
N MET A 53 -15.05 -14.59 14.97
CA MET A 53 -15.37 -14.49 13.55
C MET A 53 -16.01 -15.79 13.07
N VAL A 54 -16.94 -15.68 12.14
CA VAL A 54 -17.52 -16.83 11.43
C VAL A 54 -17.06 -16.81 9.98
N HIS A 55 -16.54 -17.94 9.49
CA HIS A 55 -16.20 -18.09 8.08
C HIS A 55 -16.23 -19.56 7.68
N GLY A 56 -16.75 -19.87 6.48
CA GLY A 56 -16.79 -21.24 5.96
C GLY A 56 -17.53 -22.25 6.85
N GLY A 57 -18.50 -21.79 7.65
CA GLY A 57 -19.24 -22.63 8.61
C GLY A 57 -18.53 -22.88 9.96
N GLY A 58 -17.31 -22.35 10.15
CA GLY A 58 -16.56 -22.46 11.41
C GLY A 58 -16.57 -21.17 12.23
N LEU A 59 -16.33 -21.31 13.54
CA LEU A 59 -16.12 -20.21 14.47
C LEU A 59 -14.62 -20.09 14.81
N PHE A 60 -14.07 -18.89 14.65
CA PHE A 60 -12.68 -18.57 14.95
C PHE A 60 -12.62 -17.57 16.10
N ARG A 61 -11.64 -17.76 17.00
CA ARG A 61 -11.30 -16.79 18.04
C ARG A 61 -9.91 -16.24 17.80
N VAL A 62 -9.81 -14.93 17.67
CA VAL A 62 -8.53 -14.21 17.56
C VAL A 62 -8.32 -13.43 18.84
N GLU A 63 -7.13 -13.58 19.42
CA GLU A 63 -6.72 -12.85 20.61
C GLU A 63 -5.52 -11.99 20.26
N LYS A 64 -5.64 -10.68 20.48
CA LYS A 64 -4.51 -9.78 20.34
C LYS A 64 -3.83 -9.63 21.70
N GLN A 65 -2.56 -10.00 21.76
CA GLN A 65 -1.76 -9.90 22.97
C GLN A 65 -0.86 -8.67 22.95
N ARG A 66 -0.65 -8.05 24.13
CA ARG A 66 0.29 -6.93 24.34
C ARG A 66 1.73 -7.38 24.21
N TYR A 67 2.02 -8.57 24.71
CA TYR A 67 3.25 -9.30 24.54
C TYR A 67 2.88 -10.77 24.35
N ALA A 68 3.66 -11.49 23.55
CA ALA A 68 3.41 -12.91 23.33
C ALA A 68 3.62 -13.65 24.66
N SER A 69 2.55 -14.16 25.28
CA SER A 69 2.66 -14.99 26.49
C SER A 69 3.36 -16.31 26.22
N TYR A 70 3.25 -16.77 24.98
CA TYR A 70 3.95 -17.91 24.42
C TYR A 70 4.34 -17.55 22.99
N LEU A 71 5.61 -17.81 22.64
CA LEU A 71 6.08 -17.62 21.28
C LEU A 71 6.09 -18.98 20.55
N PRO A 72 5.13 -19.25 19.65
CA PRO A 72 5.09 -20.53 18.95
C PRO A 72 6.33 -20.70 18.05
N PRO A 73 6.74 -21.95 17.77
CA PRO A 73 7.88 -22.23 16.91
C PRO A 73 7.64 -21.75 15.46
N VAL A 74 6.37 -21.65 15.06
CA VAL A 74 5.96 -21.22 13.71
C VAL A 74 5.17 -19.92 13.82
N LEU A 75 5.66 -18.89 13.13
CA LEU A 75 4.96 -17.62 12.92
C LEU A 75 4.67 -17.46 11.44
N HIS A 76 3.43 -17.12 11.10
CA HIS A 76 3.03 -16.84 9.72
C HIS A 76 3.22 -15.35 9.42
N TRP A 77 4.07 -15.05 8.44
CA TRP A 77 4.42 -13.68 8.05
C TRP A 77 3.80 -13.32 6.72
N PHE A 78 3.01 -12.23 6.71
CA PHE A 78 2.35 -11.70 5.52
C PHE A 78 3.26 -10.70 4.79
N LYS A 79 4.24 -11.24 4.06
CA LYS A 79 5.26 -10.44 3.34
C LYS A 79 5.39 -10.80 1.86
N TYR A 80 5.05 -12.03 1.49
CA TYR A 80 5.23 -12.52 0.13
C TYR A 80 4.18 -11.95 -0.81
N GLU A 81 2.99 -11.63 -0.32
CA GLU A 81 1.92 -11.02 -1.10
C GLU A 81 2.31 -9.60 -1.55
N ALA A 82 2.95 -8.83 -0.67
CA ALA A 82 3.52 -7.52 -1.01
C ALA A 82 4.65 -7.63 -2.05
N ALA A 83 5.55 -8.61 -1.87
CA ALA A 83 6.65 -8.85 -2.81
C ALA A 83 6.14 -9.32 -4.18
N ALA A 84 5.20 -10.28 -4.22
CA ALA A 84 4.60 -10.78 -5.45
C ALA A 84 3.87 -9.68 -6.22
N THR A 85 3.10 -8.84 -5.52
CA THR A 85 2.43 -7.69 -6.14
C THR A 85 3.44 -6.72 -6.74
N TRP A 86 4.50 -6.37 -6.00
CA TRP A 86 5.50 -5.43 -6.49
C TRP A 86 6.31 -5.99 -7.66
N LEU A 87 6.83 -7.22 -7.56
CA LEU A 87 7.62 -7.86 -8.60
C LEU A 87 6.81 -8.01 -9.90
N SER A 88 5.58 -8.53 -9.80
CA SER A 88 4.68 -8.62 -10.97
C SER A 88 4.33 -7.25 -11.54
N GLY A 89 4.21 -6.22 -10.70
CA GLY A 89 3.97 -4.83 -11.13
C GLY A 89 5.15 -4.24 -11.89
N ILE A 90 6.39 -4.47 -11.43
CA ILE A 90 7.62 -4.06 -12.12
C ILE A 90 7.76 -4.77 -13.47
N VAL A 91 7.49 -6.07 -13.51
CA VAL A 91 7.48 -6.81 -14.80
C VAL A 91 6.39 -6.23 -15.72
N LEU A 92 5.18 -6.00 -15.20
CA LEU A 92 4.08 -5.48 -16.00
C LEU A 92 4.34 -4.09 -16.56
N ILE A 93 4.81 -3.15 -15.74
CA ILE A 93 5.11 -1.79 -16.21
C ILE A 93 6.23 -1.81 -17.24
N THR A 94 7.23 -2.69 -17.07
CA THR A 94 8.31 -2.89 -18.04
C THR A 94 7.76 -3.38 -19.38
N LEU A 95 6.96 -4.45 -19.38
CA LEU A 95 6.37 -4.99 -20.61
C LEU A 95 5.49 -3.97 -21.33
N VAL A 96 4.62 -3.28 -20.59
CA VAL A 96 3.58 -2.40 -21.17
C VAL A 96 4.16 -1.04 -21.59
N TYR A 97 5.04 -0.43 -20.80
CA TYR A 97 5.49 0.93 -21.07
C TYR A 97 6.86 0.97 -21.74
N TYR A 98 7.81 0.16 -21.28
CA TYR A 98 9.20 0.22 -21.74
C TYR A 98 9.43 -0.63 -23.00
N VAL A 99 8.72 -1.76 -23.13
CA VAL A 99 8.86 -2.68 -24.28
C VAL A 99 7.81 -2.40 -25.36
N ASP A 100 6.53 -2.31 -24.98
CA ASP A 100 5.40 -2.10 -25.92
C ASP A 100 5.21 -0.62 -26.34
N GLY A 101 6.11 0.27 -25.89
CA GLY A 101 6.21 1.65 -26.41
C GLY A 101 5.20 2.66 -25.86
N LEU A 102 4.52 2.37 -24.74
CA LEU A 102 3.53 3.29 -24.16
C LEU A 102 4.12 4.34 -23.20
N LEU A 103 5.43 4.33 -22.96
CA LEU A 103 6.11 5.23 -22.01
C LEU A 103 5.99 6.71 -22.40
N ILE A 104 6.11 7.02 -23.70
CA ILE A 104 6.30 8.37 -24.23
C ILE A 104 5.36 8.68 -25.40
N THR A 105 5.19 9.96 -25.71
CA THR A 105 4.64 10.44 -27.00
C THR A 105 5.78 10.64 -28.03
N PRO A 106 5.48 10.76 -29.35
CA PRO A 106 6.52 10.85 -30.38
C PRO A 106 7.51 12.02 -30.25
N ASP A 107 7.13 13.07 -29.53
CA ASP A 107 7.92 14.28 -29.27
C ASP A 107 8.83 14.20 -28.03
N GLN A 108 8.71 13.13 -27.24
CA GLN A 108 9.42 12.97 -25.97
C GLN A 108 10.64 12.05 -26.10
N ASP A 109 11.64 12.24 -25.24
CA ASP A 109 12.84 11.40 -25.19
C ASP A 109 12.66 10.17 -24.31
N PHE A 110 12.83 8.98 -24.89
CA PHE A 110 12.65 7.70 -24.19
C PHE A 110 13.62 7.53 -23.03
N LEU A 111 14.90 7.88 -23.21
CA LEU A 111 15.92 7.65 -22.17
C LEU A 111 15.61 8.50 -20.94
N THR A 112 15.28 9.78 -21.14
CA THR A 112 14.87 10.69 -20.06
C THR A 112 13.65 10.14 -19.32
N ALA A 113 12.60 9.73 -20.05
CA ALA A 113 11.41 9.14 -19.47
C ALA A 113 11.73 7.88 -18.65
N ALA A 114 12.57 7.00 -19.20
CA ALA A 114 12.93 5.74 -18.56
C ALA A 114 13.75 5.95 -17.28
N LEU A 115 14.71 6.88 -17.30
CA LEU A 115 15.50 7.23 -16.11
C LEU A 115 14.64 7.90 -15.04
N VAL A 116 13.79 8.87 -15.42
CA VAL A 116 12.86 9.53 -14.49
C VAL A 116 11.88 8.52 -13.89
N GLY A 117 11.26 7.67 -14.72
CA GLY A 117 10.36 6.60 -14.29
C GLY A 117 11.05 5.61 -13.34
N GLY A 118 12.22 5.09 -13.71
CA GLY A 118 12.96 4.12 -12.91
C GLY A 118 13.48 4.67 -11.58
N PHE A 119 14.17 5.81 -11.58
CA PHE A 119 14.77 6.38 -10.36
C PHE A 119 13.73 6.97 -9.40
N SER A 120 12.57 7.40 -9.90
CA SER A 120 11.51 7.93 -9.03
C SER A 120 10.97 6.89 -8.03
N LEU A 121 11.07 5.58 -8.30
CA LEU A 121 10.64 4.54 -7.38
C LEU A 121 11.46 4.54 -6.07
N PRO A 122 12.80 4.34 -6.08
CA PRO A 122 13.61 4.40 -4.87
C PRO A 122 13.68 5.81 -4.27
N VAL A 123 13.75 6.87 -5.10
CA VAL A 123 13.79 8.26 -4.62
C VAL A 123 12.49 8.62 -3.89
N GLY A 124 11.34 8.21 -4.42
CA GLY A 124 10.04 8.43 -3.80
C GLY A 124 9.94 7.78 -2.42
N TRP A 125 10.47 6.56 -2.26
CA TRP A 125 10.53 5.90 -0.96
C TRP A 125 11.48 6.61 0.02
N LEU A 126 12.70 6.96 -0.41
CA LEU A 126 13.66 7.67 0.44
C LEU A 126 13.10 9.00 0.94
N LEU A 127 12.48 9.78 0.05
CA LEU A 127 11.82 11.04 0.39
C LEU A 127 10.69 10.81 1.40
N TYR A 128 9.78 9.89 1.11
CA TYR A 128 8.67 9.55 2.00
C TYR A 128 9.17 9.08 3.38
N ASP A 129 10.13 8.16 3.43
CA ASP A 129 10.66 7.62 4.67
C ASP A 129 11.35 8.70 5.51
N GLY A 130 12.14 9.57 4.86
CA GLY A 130 12.74 10.74 5.48
C GLY A 130 11.70 11.69 6.06
N LEU A 131 10.62 11.99 5.33
CA LEU A 131 9.53 12.84 5.81
C LEU A 131 8.83 12.26 7.04
N VAL A 132 8.56 10.95 7.06
CA VAL A 132 7.93 10.28 8.22
C VAL A 132 8.85 10.28 9.44
N ARG A 133 10.17 10.16 9.25
CA ARG A 133 11.15 10.16 10.35
C ARG A 133 11.52 11.56 10.85
N SER A 134 11.25 12.58 10.04
CA SER A 134 11.42 13.98 10.43
C SER A 134 10.35 14.44 11.44
N PRO A 135 10.47 15.64 12.03
CA PRO A 135 9.42 16.21 12.89
C PRO A 135 8.04 16.31 12.20
N LEU A 136 8.00 16.31 10.87
CA LEU A 136 6.75 16.31 10.09
C LEU A 136 5.91 15.06 10.34
N GLY A 137 6.52 13.89 10.58
CA GLY A 137 5.81 12.64 10.85
C GLY A 137 4.92 12.70 12.09
N ARG A 138 5.18 13.63 13.01
CA ARG A 138 4.35 13.89 14.20
C ARG A 138 3.18 14.85 13.94
N ARG A 139 3.06 15.43 12.73
CA ARG A 139 2.04 16.39 12.32
C ARG A 139 1.21 15.81 11.16
N PRO A 140 0.23 14.93 11.44
CA PRO A 140 -0.42 14.11 10.40
C PRO A 140 -1.13 14.92 9.32
N VAL A 141 -1.79 16.03 9.68
CA VAL A 141 -2.47 16.91 8.70
C VAL A 141 -1.47 17.58 7.78
N LEU A 142 -0.38 18.13 8.32
CA LEU A 142 0.67 18.77 7.53
C LEU A 142 1.41 17.76 6.66
N PHE A 143 1.68 16.55 7.19
CA PHE A 143 2.27 15.46 6.42
C PHE A 143 1.39 15.08 5.23
N ALA A 144 0.08 14.95 5.43
CA ALA A 144 -0.87 14.64 4.36
C ALA A 144 -0.93 15.78 3.32
N ALA A 145 -0.96 17.04 3.75
CA ALA A 145 -0.98 18.18 2.83
C ALA A 145 0.29 18.24 1.96
N ILE A 146 1.48 18.08 2.57
CA ILE A 146 2.75 18.03 1.84
C ILE A 146 2.79 16.81 0.92
N GLY A 147 2.33 15.65 1.38
CA GLY A 147 2.24 14.44 0.56
C GLY A 147 1.36 14.63 -0.67
N LEU A 148 0.22 15.30 -0.55
CA LEU A 148 -0.66 15.62 -1.67
C LEU A 148 0.06 16.50 -2.70
N VAL A 149 0.72 17.57 -2.24
CA VAL A 149 1.49 18.47 -3.11
C VAL A 149 2.61 17.71 -3.82
N LEU A 150 3.34 16.84 -3.12
CA LEU A 150 4.42 16.04 -3.71
C LEU A 150 3.90 15.03 -4.75
N ILE A 151 2.77 14.38 -4.50
CA ILE A 151 2.14 13.46 -5.48
C ILE A 151 1.72 14.23 -6.73
N MET A 152 1.09 15.39 -6.56
CA MET A 152 0.68 16.24 -7.69
C MET A 152 1.89 16.81 -8.46
N ALA A 153 2.94 17.24 -7.75
CA ALA A 153 4.17 17.73 -8.36
C ALA A 153 4.91 16.61 -9.13
N LEU A 154 4.95 15.39 -8.57
CA LEU A 154 5.52 14.23 -9.24
C LEU A 154 4.77 13.94 -10.56
N HIS A 155 3.44 13.91 -10.51
CA HIS A 155 2.62 13.72 -11.70
C HIS A 155 2.86 14.81 -12.75
N TYR A 156 2.84 16.08 -12.34
CA TYR A 156 3.10 17.20 -13.23
C TYR A 156 4.50 17.13 -13.87
N GLY A 157 5.51 16.70 -13.10
CA GLY A 157 6.85 16.45 -13.58
C GLY A 157 6.91 15.33 -14.62
N TYR A 158 6.19 14.22 -14.40
CA TYR A 158 6.10 13.14 -15.38
C TYR A 158 5.46 13.58 -16.69
N LEU A 159 4.44 14.45 -16.67
CA LEU A 159 3.83 14.97 -17.90
C LEU A 159 4.82 15.71 -18.81
N GLN A 160 5.94 16.20 -18.27
CA GLN A 160 6.97 16.87 -19.07
C GLN A 160 7.83 15.89 -19.88
N VAL A 161 7.87 14.61 -19.51
CA VAL A 161 8.81 13.63 -20.08
C VAL A 161 8.17 12.29 -20.45
N MET A 162 6.91 12.04 -20.09
CA MET A 162 6.20 10.77 -20.31
C MET A 162 4.81 11.03 -20.90
N SER A 163 4.21 10.01 -21.52
CA SER A 163 2.83 10.10 -21.99
C SER A 163 1.87 10.31 -20.79
N PRO A 164 0.71 10.98 -20.96
CA PRO A 164 -0.23 11.21 -19.86
C PRO A 164 -0.66 9.92 -19.15
N ARG A 165 -0.87 8.85 -19.92
CA ARG A 165 -1.18 7.51 -19.41
C ARG A 165 -0.04 6.96 -18.55
N SER A 166 1.19 7.05 -19.07
CA SER A 166 2.40 6.61 -18.37
C SER A 166 2.60 7.38 -17.07
N ALA A 167 2.41 8.71 -17.08
CA ALA A 167 2.53 9.57 -15.91
C ALA A 167 1.62 9.12 -14.75
N PHE A 168 0.34 8.83 -15.03
CA PHE A 168 -0.59 8.30 -14.01
C PHE A 168 -0.09 6.99 -13.42
N ILE A 169 0.25 6.01 -14.27
CA ILE A 169 0.65 4.68 -13.80
C ILE A 169 1.98 4.71 -13.04
N HIS A 170 2.93 5.57 -13.42
CA HIS A 170 4.19 5.73 -12.69
C HIS A 170 3.99 6.36 -11.31
N VAL A 171 3.03 7.29 -11.12
CA VAL A 171 2.65 7.76 -9.78
C VAL A 171 2.15 6.59 -8.94
N GLY A 172 1.26 5.77 -9.50
CA GLY A 172 0.76 4.57 -8.83
C GLY A 172 1.89 3.58 -8.50
N ALA A 173 2.88 3.43 -9.37
CA ALA A 173 4.05 2.57 -9.15
C ALA A 173 4.95 3.09 -8.02
N VAL A 174 5.17 4.41 -7.91
CA VAL A 174 5.90 5.02 -6.78
C VAL A 174 5.15 4.78 -5.47
N LEU A 175 3.84 5.01 -5.44
CA LEU A 175 3.02 4.79 -4.26
C LEU A 175 2.99 3.31 -3.84
N GLY A 176 2.84 2.39 -4.79
CA GLY A 176 2.94 0.95 -4.55
C GLY A 176 4.32 0.52 -4.05
N SER A 177 5.39 1.11 -4.60
CA SER A 177 6.77 0.85 -4.15
C SER A 177 7.01 1.34 -2.73
N ILE A 178 6.49 2.52 -2.37
CA ILE A 178 6.48 3.03 -0.99
C ILE A 178 5.80 2.03 -0.05
N MET A 179 4.64 1.50 -0.46
CA MET A 179 3.91 0.54 0.35
C MET A 179 4.67 -0.77 0.55
N THR A 180 5.27 -1.32 -0.49
CA THR A 180 6.07 -2.55 -0.40
C THR A 180 7.31 -2.34 0.44
N ALA A 181 8.03 -1.25 0.23
CA ALA A 181 9.22 -0.92 1.02
C ALA A 181 8.86 -0.65 2.50
N ASN A 182 7.67 -0.12 2.81
CA ASN A 182 7.19 -0.06 4.20
C ASN A 182 7.10 -1.44 4.85
N VAL A 183 6.69 -2.48 4.12
CA VAL A 183 6.66 -3.85 4.64
C VAL A 183 8.08 -4.33 4.93
N TRP A 184 8.96 -4.27 3.93
CA TRP A 184 10.28 -4.91 3.99
C TRP A 184 11.33 -4.13 4.79
N GLU A 185 11.31 -2.80 4.74
CA GLU A 185 12.35 -1.95 5.33
C GLU A 185 11.97 -1.38 6.71
N ARG A 186 10.69 -1.46 7.08
CA ARG A 186 10.18 -0.85 8.33
C ARG A 186 9.37 -1.83 9.16
N ILE A 187 8.34 -2.45 8.61
CA ILE A 187 7.45 -3.33 9.39
C ILE A 187 8.19 -4.60 9.81
N LEU A 188 8.76 -5.36 8.88
CA LEU A 188 9.45 -6.62 9.19
C LEU A 188 10.62 -6.45 10.17
N PRO A 189 11.58 -5.52 9.95
CA PRO A 189 12.68 -5.33 10.89
C PRO A 189 12.22 -4.89 12.27
N SER A 190 11.12 -4.12 12.34
CA SER A 190 10.54 -3.70 13.61
C SER A 190 9.92 -4.87 14.36
N THR A 191 9.20 -5.75 13.67
CA THR A 191 8.64 -6.96 14.28
C THR A 191 9.75 -7.92 14.73
N GLU A 192 10.81 -8.09 13.95
CA GLU A 192 11.97 -8.91 14.35
C GLU A 192 12.63 -8.39 15.64
N LYS A 193 12.81 -7.07 15.77
CA LYS A 193 13.31 -6.44 17.00
C LYS A 193 12.39 -6.68 18.19
N GLN A 194 11.07 -6.63 18.00
CA GLN A 194 10.10 -6.97 19.06
C GLN A 194 10.22 -8.42 19.50
N LEU A 195 10.33 -9.36 18.54
CA LEU A 195 10.50 -10.77 18.84
C LEU A 195 11.82 -11.06 19.57
N ALA A 196 12.91 -10.38 19.19
CA ALA A 196 14.19 -10.50 19.88
C ALA A 196 14.12 -9.98 21.34
N ALA A 197 13.42 -8.88 21.56
CA ALA A 197 13.20 -8.34 22.91
C ALA A 197 12.37 -9.30 23.78
N ILE A 198 11.27 -9.84 23.23
CA ILE A 198 10.43 -10.84 23.91
C ILE A 198 11.26 -12.08 24.29
N ARG A 199 12.07 -12.61 23.36
CA ARG A 199 12.93 -13.77 23.60
C ARG A 199 14.00 -13.53 24.68
N SER A 200 14.48 -12.30 24.80
CA SER A 200 15.50 -11.92 25.79
C SER A 200 14.91 -11.42 27.11
N GLY A 201 13.58 -11.36 27.25
CA GLY A 201 12.92 -10.79 28.43
C GLY A 201 13.20 -9.29 28.61
N THR A 202 13.60 -8.59 27.55
CA THR A 202 13.89 -7.15 27.61
C THR A 202 12.68 -6.31 27.20
N PRO A 203 12.50 -5.11 27.79
CA PRO A 203 11.41 -4.23 27.39
C PRO A 203 11.51 -3.81 25.92
N VAL A 204 10.38 -3.84 25.20
CA VAL A 204 10.28 -3.32 23.84
C VAL A 204 10.23 -1.80 23.88
N SER A 205 11.15 -1.12 23.18
CA SER A 205 11.11 0.34 23.07
C SER A 205 9.86 0.84 22.33
N VAL A 206 9.34 1.99 22.74
CA VAL A 206 8.12 2.61 22.16
C VAL A 206 8.29 2.89 20.66
N ASP A 207 9.47 3.32 20.22
CA ASP A 207 9.76 3.61 18.81
C ASP A 207 9.66 2.36 17.93
N VAL A 208 10.16 1.23 18.43
CA VAL A 208 10.07 -0.08 17.74
C VAL A 208 8.61 -0.58 17.74
N ALA A 209 7.90 -0.50 18.86
CA ALA A 209 6.51 -0.96 18.91
C ALA A 209 5.57 -0.15 17.99
N SER A 210 5.83 1.16 17.83
CA SER A 210 4.96 2.06 17.06
C SER A 210 5.23 2.09 15.56
N THR A 211 6.42 1.68 15.11
CA THR A 211 6.82 1.74 13.69
C THR A 211 5.91 0.89 12.79
N GLY A 212 5.67 -0.37 13.16
CA GLY A 212 4.82 -1.27 12.37
C GLY A 212 3.39 -0.74 12.15
N PRO A 213 2.65 -0.42 13.23
CA PRO A 213 1.31 0.15 13.16
C PRO A 213 1.25 1.45 12.35
N LEU A 214 2.22 2.35 12.51
CA LEU A 214 2.25 3.62 11.76
C LEU A 214 2.34 3.38 10.25
N ARG A 215 3.27 2.53 9.82
CA ARG A 215 3.52 2.24 8.39
C ARG A 215 2.37 1.46 7.76
N SER A 216 1.81 0.49 8.49
CA SER A 216 0.62 -0.25 8.05
C SER A 216 -0.59 0.67 7.86
N ARG A 217 -0.79 1.62 8.79
CA ARG A 217 -1.82 2.64 8.67
C ARG A 217 -1.62 3.49 7.41
N GLN A 218 -0.41 3.99 7.18
CA GLN A 218 -0.10 4.79 5.99
C GLN A 218 -0.36 4.00 4.70
N ASN A 219 0.07 2.74 4.63
CA ASN A 219 -0.23 1.87 3.48
C ASN A 219 -1.74 1.78 3.22
N SER A 220 -2.56 1.59 4.25
CA SER A 220 -4.01 1.50 4.09
C SER A 220 -4.62 2.74 3.44
N TYR A 221 -4.11 3.94 3.75
CA TYR A 221 -4.54 5.19 3.12
C TYR A 221 -4.06 5.30 1.67
N VAL A 222 -2.88 4.79 1.35
CA VAL A 222 -2.30 4.83 0.00
C VAL A 222 -2.99 3.83 -0.95
N VAL A 223 -3.52 2.71 -0.45
CA VAL A 223 -4.22 1.71 -1.27
C VAL A 223 -5.32 2.33 -2.12
N MET A 224 -6.20 3.15 -1.52
CA MET A 224 -7.40 3.63 -2.20
C MET A 224 -7.06 4.51 -3.43
N PRO A 225 -6.16 5.51 -3.32
CA PRO A 225 -5.63 6.21 -4.49
C PRO A 225 -4.93 5.29 -5.50
N VAL A 226 -4.10 4.34 -5.07
CA VAL A 226 -3.39 3.43 -5.98
C VAL A 226 -4.36 2.61 -6.83
N VAL A 227 -5.39 2.03 -6.21
CA VAL A 227 -6.43 1.27 -6.93
C VAL A 227 -7.14 2.15 -7.94
N ALA A 228 -7.51 3.39 -7.58
CA ALA A 228 -8.13 4.34 -8.51
C ALA A 228 -7.21 4.67 -9.70
N ILE A 229 -5.91 4.88 -9.45
CA ILE A 229 -4.91 5.11 -10.50
C ILE A 229 -4.80 3.89 -11.42
N MET A 230 -4.78 2.66 -10.88
CA MET A 230 -4.66 1.45 -11.72
C MET A 230 -5.89 1.25 -12.63
N ILE A 231 -7.09 1.59 -12.14
CA ILE A 231 -8.34 1.50 -12.89
C ILE A 231 -8.48 2.64 -13.93
N SER A 232 -7.73 3.74 -13.79
CA SER A 232 -7.82 4.93 -14.64
C SER A 232 -7.73 4.64 -16.15
N ASN A 233 -7.02 3.57 -16.54
CA ASN A 233 -6.92 3.10 -17.92
C ASN A 233 -8.27 2.78 -18.59
N HIS A 234 -9.31 2.48 -17.80
CA HIS A 234 -10.67 2.23 -18.31
C HIS A 234 -11.50 3.51 -18.50
N TYR A 235 -11.03 4.65 -17.98
CA TYR A 235 -11.71 5.94 -18.08
C TYR A 235 -10.71 7.07 -18.43
N PRO A 236 -10.08 7.04 -19.62
CA PRO A 236 -9.05 8.01 -19.98
C PRO A 236 -9.54 9.45 -19.95
N SER A 237 -10.75 9.73 -20.48
CA SER A 237 -11.32 11.09 -20.55
C SER A 237 -11.49 11.73 -19.18
N VAL A 238 -11.82 10.94 -18.16
CA VAL A 238 -12.01 11.42 -16.78
C VAL A 238 -10.66 11.55 -16.06
N SER A 239 -9.68 10.71 -16.38
CA SER A 239 -8.42 10.58 -15.62
C SER A 239 -7.25 11.36 -16.24
N TYR A 240 -6.47 10.70 -17.10
CA TYR A 240 -5.23 11.25 -17.65
C TYR A 240 -5.40 11.96 -18.99
N GLY A 241 -6.52 11.74 -19.69
CA GLY A 241 -6.80 12.26 -21.03
C GLY A 241 -7.39 13.67 -21.08
N ASN A 242 -7.36 14.41 -19.96
CA ASN A 242 -7.83 15.80 -19.89
C ASN A 242 -6.72 16.75 -19.41
N GLU A 243 -6.88 18.04 -19.73
CA GLU A 243 -5.90 19.10 -19.39
C GLU A 243 -5.73 19.31 -17.88
N HIS A 244 -6.69 18.87 -17.08
CA HIS A 244 -6.69 18.99 -15.62
C HIS A 244 -6.27 17.71 -14.90
N SER A 245 -5.61 16.78 -15.60
CA SER A 245 -5.26 15.43 -15.10
C SER A 245 -4.53 15.44 -13.76
N THR A 246 -3.66 16.43 -13.50
CA THR A 246 -2.99 16.60 -12.20
C THR A 246 -3.94 16.98 -11.07
N LEU A 247 -4.91 17.85 -11.34
CA LEU A 247 -5.94 18.21 -10.36
C LEU A 247 -6.86 17.02 -10.09
N VAL A 248 -7.26 16.30 -11.15
CA VAL A 248 -8.04 15.08 -11.03
C VAL A 248 -7.33 14.06 -10.14
N LEU A 249 -6.04 13.81 -10.38
CA LEU A 249 -5.23 12.94 -9.53
C LEU A 249 -5.27 13.38 -8.07
N GLY A 250 -5.10 14.68 -7.79
CA GLY A 250 -5.18 15.23 -6.44
C GLY A 250 -6.54 14.98 -5.78
N VAL A 251 -7.64 15.18 -6.52
CA VAL A 251 -9.00 14.88 -6.05
C VAL A 251 -9.16 13.39 -5.75
N LEU A 252 -8.71 12.50 -6.64
CA LEU A 252 -8.75 11.05 -6.44
C LEU A 252 -7.96 10.63 -5.19
N VAL A 253 -6.81 11.26 -4.94
CA VAL A 253 -6.01 11.01 -3.73
C VAL A 253 -6.78 11.39 -2.47
N VAL A 254 -7.36 12.60 -2.44
CA VAL A 254 -8.13 13.09 -1.28
C VAL A 254 -9.38 12.23 -1.04
N LEU A 255 -10.13 11.90 -2.10
CA LEU A 255 -11.28 11.00 -2.01
C LEU A 255 -10.86 9.61 -1.52
N GLY A 256 -9.76 9.08 -2.05
CA GLY A 256 -9.20 7.81 -1.62
C GLY A 256 -8.84 7.80 -0.12
N TRP A 257 -8.24 8.87 0.39
CA TRP A 257 -7.98 9.01 1.83
C TRP A 257 -9.27 9.08 2.66
N GLY A 258 -10.30 9.78 2.17
CA GLY A 258 -11.62 9.80 2.78
C GLY A 258 -12.25 8.41 2.87
N ILE A 259 -12.21 7.65 1.77
CA ILE A 259 -12.70 6.27 1.69
C ILE A 259 -11.92 5.35 2.64
N ALA A 260 -10.59 5.42 2.64
CA ALA A 260 -9.76 4.65 3.56
C ALA A 260 -10.10 4.97 5.03
N ARG A 261 -10.37 6.24 5.36
CA ARG A 261 -10.82 6.64 6.70
C ARG A 261 -12.17 6.04 7.06
N LEU A 262 -13.10 5.91 6.10
CA LEU A 262 -14.41 5.27 6.33
C LEU A 262 -14.26 3.78 6.62
N PHE A 263 -13.48 3.04 5.82
CA PHE A 263 -13.24 1.60 6.03
C PHE A 263 -12.46 1.28 7.32
N ARG A 264 -11.70 2.25 7.84
CA ARG A 264 -11.00 2.17 9.12
C ARG A 264 -11.81 2.70 10.31
N LYS A 265 -13.08 3.06 10.10
CA LYS A 265 -14.05 3.24 11.17
C LYS A 265 -14.94 2.00 11.18
N PRO A 266 -15.50 1.60 12.34
CA PRO A 266 -16.56 0.59 12.35
C PRO A 266 -17.75 1.12 11.54
N LEU A 267 -17.84 0.73 10.26
CA LEU A 267 -18.92 1.10 9.32
C LEU A 267 -20.27 0.51 9.73
N PHE A 268 -20.22 -0.54 10.54
CA PHE A 268 -21.38 -1.18 11.16
C PHE A 268 -21.12 -1.13 12.66
N GLY A 269 -22.13 -0.73 13.44
CA GLY A 269 -22.05 -0.62 14.89
C GLY A 269 -21.49 -1.90 15.53
N ARG A 270 -20.99 -1.78 16.77
CA ARG A 270 -20.62 -2.92 17.63
C ARG A 270 -21.62 -4.04 17.38
N GLY A 271 -21.13 -5.22 16.99
CA GLY A 271 -21.98 -6.33 16.56
C GLY A 271 -23.18 -6.45 17.47
N ALA A 272 -24.38 -6.52 16.87
CA ALA A 272 -25.59 -6.69 17.65
C ALA A 272 -25.38 -7.87 18.59
N ALA A 273 -25.56 -7.64 19.90
CA ALA A 273 -25.66 -8.72 20.85
C ALA A 273 -26.76 -9.64 20.32
N HIS A 274 -26.40 -10.87 19.97
CA HIS A 274 -27.39 -11.84 19.54
C HIS A 274 -28.20 -12.24 20.78
N GLU A 275 -29.44 -11.76 20.84
CA GLU A 275 -30.58 -12.46 21.44
C GLU A 275 -30.91 -13.73 20.64
#